data_AF-A0A976LR85-F1
#
_entry.id   AF-A0A976LR85-F1
#
_cell.length_a   1.000
_cell.length_b   1.000
_cell.length_c   1.000
_cell.angle_alpha   90.00
_cell.angle_beta   90.00
_cell.angle_gamma   90.00
#
_symmetry.space_group_name_H-M   'P 1'
#
loop_
_entity.id
_entity.type
_entity.pdbx_description
1 polymer ?
#
loop_
_entity_poly.entity_id
_entity_poly.type
_entity_poly.pdbx_seq_one_letter_code
_entity_poly.pdbx_strand_id
1 'polypeptide(L)'
;MDIYTGEIYGKQTASKFVMYNVLKVSKAVVTLQNIDNPLSLFETTAQKLASSGYVRISQTPYINTEAMPNKKRKAARKPTRCPQTFDFLEERADNQRPNPVLPDLFN
;
A
#
# COMPACT_ATOMS: atom_id res chain seq x y z
N MET A 1 -22.03 -9.87 3.58
CA MET A 1 -20.63 -9.99 3.14
C MET A 1 -20.08 -8.60 3.26
N ASP A 2 -19.32 -8.33 4.31
CA ASP A 2 -18.95 -6.96 4.67
C ASP A 2 -17.62 -6.61 4.00
N ILE A 3 -17.59 -5.45 3.36
CA ILE A 3 -16.42 -4.93 2.64
C ILE A 3 -15.75 -3.92 3.54
N TYR A 4 -14.43 -4.01 3.66
CA TYR A 4 -13.64 -3.13 4.52
C TYR A 4 -12.74 -2.20 3.70
N THR A 5 -12.44 -1.03 4.27
CA THR A 5 -11.48 -0.09 3.67
C THR A 5 -10.09 -0.70 3.65
N GLY A 6 -9.42 -0.57 2.51
CA GLY A 6 -8.08 -1.09 2.26
C GLY A 6 -8.04 -2.55 1.75
N GLU A 7 -9.19 -3.23 1.61
CA GLU A 7 -9.25 -4.49 0.87
C GLU A 7 -8.88 -4.30 -0.61
N ILE A 8 -8.37 -5.37 -1.23
CA ILE A 8 -8.02 -5.40 -2.66
C ILE A 8 -8.94 -6.34 -3.41
N TYR A 9 -9.58 -5.83 -4.46
CA TYR A 9 -10.41 -6.59 -5.37
C TYR A 9 -9.79 -6.66 -6.76
N GLY A 10 -9.84 -7.84 -7.37
CA GLY A 10 -9.40 -8.08 -8.74
C GLY A 10 -10.55 -8.37 -9.67
N LYS A 11 -10.42 -7.94 -10.92
CA LYS A 11 -11.32 -8.35 -11.99
C LYS A 11 -10.51 -8.75 -13.22
N GLN A 12 -10.76 -9.98 -13.69
CA GLN A 12 -10.26 -10.43 -14.98
C GLN A 12 -11.08 -9.76 -16.08
N THR A 13 -10.41 -8.91 -16.87
CA THR A 13 -10.96 -8.38 -18.13
C THR A 13 -10.44 -9.25 -19.28
N ALA A 14 -11.04 -9.14 -20.47
CA ALA A 14 -10.65 -9.89 -21.65
C ALA A 14 -9.15 -9.75 -22.00
N SER A 15 -8.54 -8.60 -21.71
CA SER A 15 -7.15 -8.29 -22.03
C SER A 15 -6.18 -8.38 -20.85
N LYS A 16 -6.63 -8.13 -19.61
CA LYS A 16 -5.77 -8.09 -18.42
C LYS A 16 -6.53 -8.25 -17.11
N PHE A 17 -5.79 -8.67 -16.09
CA PHE A 17 -6.26 -8.67 -14.70
C PHE A 17 -6.02 -7.29 -14.08
N VAL A 18 -7.08 -6.63 -13.65
CA VAL A 18 -7.00 -5.29 -13.05
C VAL A 18 -7.34 -5.38 -11.58
N MET A 19 -6.56 -4.70 -10.75
CA MET A 19 -6.75 -4.66 -9.31
C MET A 19 -7.19 -3.29 -8.84
N TYR A 20 -8.01 -3.29 -7.79
CA TYR A 20 -8.64 -2.11 -7.22
C TYR A 20 -8.53 -2.12 -5.70
N ASN A 21 -8.12 -0.98 -5.14
CA ASN A 21 -8.12 -0.74 -3.70
C ASN A 21 -9.46 -0.16 -3.27
N VAL A 22 -10.01 -0.65 -2.16
CA VAL A 22 -11.17 -0.05 -1.50
C VAL A 22 -10.71 1.16 -0.70
N LEU A 23 -11.06 2.36 -1.16
CA LEU A 23 -10.72 3.61 -0.46
C LEU A 23 -11.71 3.92 0.66
N LYS A 24 -13.00 3.80 0.37
CA LYS A 24 -14.07 4.23 1.26
C LYS A 24 -15.27 3.29 1.12
N VAL A 25 -15.82 2.91 2.25
CA VAL A 25 -17.07 2.14 2.34
C VAL A 25 -18.10 3.00 3.05
N SER A 26 -19.21 3.26 2.37
CA SER A 26 -20.42 3.90 2.91
C SER A 26 -21.56 2.88 2.91
N LYS A 27 -22.70 3.19 3.55
CA LYS A 27 -23.80 2.22 3.76
C LYS A 27 -24.24 1.45 2.51
N ALA A 28 -24.24 2.08 1.33
CA ALA A 28 -24.64 1.45 0.07
C ALA A 28 -23.58 1.55 -1.04
N VAL A 29 -22.53 2.33 -0.83
CA VAL A 29 -21.57 2.73 -1.87
C VAL A 29 -20.15 2.41 -1.42
N VAL A 30 -19.39 1.82 -2.31
CA VAL A 30 -17.98 1.46 -2.16
C VAL A 30 -17.19 2.20 -3.24
N THR A 31 -16.18 2.95 -2.81
CA THR A 31 -15.28 3.67 -3.72
C THR A 31 -14.04 2.82 -3.96
N LEU A 32 -13.79 2.52 -5.23
CA LEU A 32 -12.64 1.74 -5.69
C LEU A 32 -11.67 2.64 -6.46
N GLN A 33 -10.37 2.41 -6.25
CA GLN A 33 -9.29 3.06 -6.97
C GLN A 33 -8.47 2.02 -7.72
N ASN A 34 -8.18 2.25 -9.00
CA ASN A 34 -7.27 1.38 -9.75
C ASN A 34 -5.83 1.51 -9.19
N ILE A 35 -5.15 0.38 -8.98
CA ILE A 35 -3.77 0.36 -8.50
C ILE A 35 -2.80 0.89 -9.57
N ASP A 36 -3.03 0.60 -10.85
CA ASP A 36 -2.16 1.04 -11.95
C ASP A 36 -2.34 2.54 -12.26
N ASN A 37 -3.54 3.07 -12.02
CA ASN A 37 -3.87 4.46 -12.30
C ASN A 37 -4.59 5.10 -11.10
N PRO A 38 -3.87 5.85 -10.25
CA PRO A 38 -4.43 6.40 -9.02
C PRO A 38 -5.50 7.48 -9.26
N LEU A 39 -5.59 8.04 -10.46
CA LEU A 39 -6.64 8.99 -10.84
C LEU A 39 -7.95 8.29 -11.22
N SER A 40 -7.92 6.98 -11.50
CA SER A 40 -9.09 6.21 -11.87
C SER A 40 -9.82 5.73 -10.63
N LEU A 41 -10.82 6.51 -10.24
CA LEU A 41 -11.70 6.28 -9.11
C LEU A 41 -13.11 6.03 -9.62
N PHE A 42 -13.80 5.02 -9.07
CA PHE A 42 -15.20 4.81 -9.40
C PHE A 42 -15.97 4.29 -8.19
N GLU A 43 -17.28 4.55 -8.21
CA GLU A 43 -18.20 4.15 -7.15
C GLU A 43 -19.04 2.96 -7.62
N THR A 44 -19.18 1.97 -6.75
CA THR A 44 -20.00 0.78 -6.98
C THR A 44 -20.78 0.41 -5.72
N THR A 45 -21.75 -0.50 -5.83
CA THR A 45 -22.45 -1.04 -4.67
C THR A 45 -21.85 -2.38 -4.27
N ALA A 46 -21.98 -2.76 -3.00
CA ALA A 46 -21.51 -4.06 -2.50
C ALA A 46 -22.12 -5.23 -3.30
N GLN A 47 -23.40 -5.11 -3.66
CA GLN A 47 -24.11 -6.12 -4.45
C GLN A 47 -23.54 -6.23 -5.88
N LYS A 48 -23.27 -5.10 -6.53
CA LYS A 48 -22.64 -5.09 -7.86
C LYS A 48 -21.23 -5.63 -7.82
N LEU A 49 -20.48 -5.36 -6.76
CA LEU A 49 -19.14 -5.90 -6.58
C LEU A 49 -19.16 -7.43 -6.60
N ALA A 50 -20.05 -8.04 -5.81
CA ALA A 50 -20.19 -9.49 -5.75
C ALA A 50 -20.73 -10.10 -7.05
N SER A 51 -21.69 -9.44 -7.72
CA SER A 51 -22.31 -9.98 -8.94
C SER A 51 -21.49 -9.78 -10.21
N SER A 52 -20.61 -8.78 -10.26
CA SER A 52 -19.89 -8.38 -11.49
C SER A 52 -18.54 -9.09 -11.69
N GLY A 53 -18.30 -10.19 -10.95
CA GLY A 53 -17.10 -11.00 -11.08
C GLY A 53 -15.84 -10.39 -10.45
N TYR A 54 -15.99 -9.47 -9.49
CA TYR A 54 -14.85 -9.04 -8.69
C TYR A 54 -14.53 -10.10 -7.64
N VAL A 55 -13.25 -10.45 -7.53
CA VAL A 55 -12.75 -11.42 -6.56
C VAL A 55 -11.91 -10.69 -5.52
N ARG A 56 -12.18 -10.95 -4.24
CA ARG A 56 -11.35 -10.41 -3.16
C ARG A 56 -10.00 -11.11 -3.15
N ILE A 57 -8.93 -10.35 -3.40
CA ILE A 57 -7.55 -10.87 -3.44
C ILE A 57 -6.91 -10.79 -2.05
N SER A 58 -7.08 -9.64 -1.39
CA SER A 58 -6.50 -9.41 -0.07
C SER A 58 -7.55 -8.79 0.84
N GLN A 59 -7.73 -9.41 2.01
CA GLN A 59 -8.53 -8.87 3.11
C GLN A 59 -7.70 -7.94 4.01
N THR A 60 -6.37 -8.07 3.99
CA THR A 60 -5.48 -7.23 4.79
C THR A 60 -5.11 -5.97 4.02
N PRO A 61 -5.32 -4.77 4.60
CA PRO A 61 -4.91 -3.54 3.98
C PRO A 61 -3.39 -3.44 3.96
N TYR A 62 -2.80 -3.05 2.82
CA TYR A 62 -1.36 -2.78 2.73
C TYR A 62 -0.94 -1.60 3.64
N ILE A 63 -1.90 -0.73 3.96
CA ILE A 63 -1.74 0.42 4.85
C ILE A 63 -2.52 0.14 6.14
N ASN A 64 -1.81 0.02 7.26
CA ASN A 64 -2.45 -0.15 8.56
C ASN A 64 -3.14 1.18 8.96
N THR A 65 -4.46 1.25 8.81
CA THR A 65 -5.27 2.43 9.14
C THR A 65 -5.74 2.45 10.59
N GLU A 66 -5.35 1.46 11.40
CA GLU A 66 -5.56 1.54 12.85
C GLU A 66 -4.81 2.76 13.39
N ALA A 67 -5.58 3.76 13.83
CA ALA A 67 -5.04 4.84 14.63
C ALA A 67 -4.61 4.24 15.96
N MET A 68 -3.36 3.75 16.05
CA MET A 68 -2.81 3.18 17.29
C MET A 68 -2.89 4.25 18.39
N PRO A 69 -3.86 4.17 19.32
CA PRO A 69 -4.16 5.27 20.22
C PRO A 69 -3.03 5.52 21.23
N ASN A 70 -2.10 4.57 21.37
CA ASN A 70 -0.98 4.63 22.31
C ASN A 70 0.42 4.45 21.67
N LYS A 71 0.53 4.30 20.35
CA LYS A 71 1.86 4.29 19.72
C LYS A 71 2.16 5.71 19.29
N LYS A 72 2.87 6.47 20.15
CA LYS A 72 3.54 7.70 19.73
C LYS A 72 4.17 7.38 18.38
N ARG A 73 3.71 8.03 17.30
CA ARG A 73 4.43 8.01 16.03
C ARG A 73 5.83 8.40 16.42
N LYS A 74 6.77 7.44 16.42
CA LYS A 74 8.17 7.80 16.59
C LYS A 74 8.37 8.75 15.43
N ALA A 75 8.65 10.02 15.74
CA ALA A 75 9.19 10.91 14.74
C ALA A 75 10.26 10.09 14.02
N ALA A 76 10.21 10.08 12.69
CA ALA A 76 11.30 9.50 11.89
C ALA A 76 12.60 9.88 12.58
N ARG A 77 13.46 8.87 12.82
CA ARG A 77 14.74 9.03 13.53
C ARG A 77 15.32 10.39 13.18
N LYS A 78 15.73 11.19 14.18
CA LYS A 78 16.35 12.51 13.92
C LYS A 78 17.26 12.36 12.70
N PRO A 79 17.03 13.09 11.61
CA PRO A 79 17.79 12.89 10.39
C PRO A 79 19.26 13.05 10.76
N THR A 80 20.01 11.96 10.63
CA THR A 80 21.42 11.96 10.98
C THR A 80 22.12 12.61 9.80
N ARG A 81 22.70 13.79 10.06
CA ARG A 81 23.39 14.55 9.04
C ARG A 81 24.49 13.67 8.44
N CYS A 82 24.48 13.52 7.12
CA CYS A 82 25.63 12.94 6.44
C CYS A 82 26.87 13.78 6.80
N PRO A 83 27.97 13.20 7.31
CA PRO A 83 29.15 13.98 7.71
C PRO A 83 29.81 14.72 6.54
N GLN A 84 29.50 14.33 5.31
CA GLN A 84 30.14 14.81 4.09
C GLN A 84 29.24 15.70 3.22
N THR A 85 27.93 15.78 3.48
CA THR A 85 27.00 16.62 2.70
C THR A 85 26.04 17.40 3.61
N PHE A 86 25.82 18.67 3.29
CA PHE A 86 24.94 19.59 4.03
C PHE A 86 23.43 19.35 3.76
N ASP A 87 23.06 18.18 3.22
CA ASP A 87 21.67 17.82 2.90
C ASP A 87 21.08 16.80 3.89
N PHE A 88 19.79 16.95 4.17
CA PHE A 88 19.01 16.10 5.09
C PHE A 88 18.30 14.93 4.40
N LEU A 89 18.79 14.47 3.23
CA LEU A 89 18.18 13.34 2.53
C LEU A 89 18.53 12.02 3.23
N GLU A 90 17.48 11.32 3.67
CA GLU A 90 17.53 10.04 4.38
C GLU A 90 18.27 8.95 3.58
N GLU A 91 19.27 8.38 4.26
CA GLU A 91 19.70 6.97 4.24
C GLU A 91 20.27 6.28 2.98
N ARG A 92 20.49 6.94 1.83
CA ARG A 92 21.46 6.43 0.82
C ARG A 92 21.79 7.48 -0.24
N ALA A 93 23.08 7.73 -0.46
CA ALA A 93 23.50 8.31 -1.74
C ALA A 93 23.36 7.22 -2.81
N ASP A 94 22.84 7.56 -4.00
CA ASP A 94 22.62 6.62 -5.12
C ASP A 94 23.87 5.79 -5.51
N ASN A 95 25.06 6.22 -5.06
CA ASN A 95 26.34 5.60 -5.37
C ASN A 95 26.84 4.58 -4.31
N GLN A 96 26.12 4.34 -3.22
CA GLN A 96 26.54 3.36 -2.21
C GLN A 96 26.10 1.94 -2.56
N ARG A 97 27.07 1.06 -2.82
CA ARG A 97 26.83 -0.38 -2.97
C ARG A 97 26.32 -0.97 -1.64
N PRO A 98 25.37 -1.92 -1.68
CA PRO A 98 24.89 -2.57 -0.46
C PRO A 98 26.05 -3.31 0.23
N ASN A 99 26.13 -3.17 1.56
CA ASN A 99 27.07 -3.99 2.34
C ASN A 99 26.72 -5.47 2.15
N PRO A 100 27.70 -6.33 1.83
CA PRO A 100 27.47 -7.76 1.73
C PRO A 100 26.94 -8.28 3.09
N VAL A 101 25.82 -9.01 3.04
CA VAL A 101 25.03 -9.45 4.21
C VAL A 101 25.72 -10.57 5.02
N LEU A 102 26.87 -11.04 4.58
CA LEU A 102 27.55 -12.20 5.17
C LEU A 102 28.96 -11.81 5.60
N PRO A 103 29.18 -11.39 6.86
CA PRO A 103 30.49 -11.52 7.46
C PRO A 103 30.67 -13.01 7.76
N ASP A 104 31.71 -13.62 7.20
CA ASP A 104 32.26 -14.87 7.69
C ASP A 104 31.56 -16.18 7.22
N LEU A 105 31.66 -16.49 5.92
CA LEU A 105 31.34 -17.83 5.39
C LEU A 105 32.56 -18.62 4.88
N PHE A 106 33.77 -18.06 5.02
CA PHE A 106 35.02 -18.76 4.69
C PHE A 106 36.14 -18.34 5.64
N ASN A 107 36.07 -18.84 6.87
CA ASN A 107 37.27 -19.22 7.62
C ASN A 107 37.61 -20.67 7.28
#